data_AF-A0A5Q4EAF3-F1
#
_entry.id   AF-A0A5Q4EAF3-F1
#
_cell.length_a   1.000
_cell.length_b   1.000
_cell.length_c   1.000
_cell.angle_alpha   90.00
_cell.angle_beta   90.00
_cell.angle_gamma   90.00
#
_symmetry.space_group_name_H-M   'P 1'
#
loop_
_entity.id
_entity.type
_entity.pdbx_description
1 polymer ?
#
loop_
_entity_poly.entity_id
_entity_poly.type
_entity_poly.pdbx_seq_one_letter_code
_entity_poly.pdbx_strand_id
1 'polypeptide(L)'
;MKNIVTFLSILIFLLTACQKEDFTRSGMADDHFFLQSDGQNMPVTVAGNLDSGKLLLIVHGGPGGNALAYRNKYVKANVEPEFAVVYWYQRYAGNSQGNGGDAHISVYRNDLRKLIQLLKNIYGDD
;
A
#
# COMPACT_ATOMS: atom_id res chain seq x y z
N MET A 1 -4.37 -5.06 -46.20
CA MET A 1 -5.46 -4.33 -45.49
C MET A 1 -5.98 -5.11 -44.29
N LYS A 2 -6.40 -6.39 -44.44
CA LYS A 2 -6.83 -7.25 -43.31
C LYS A 2 -5.83 -7.26 -42.13
N ASN A 3 -4.53 -7.44 -42.42
CA ASN A 3 -3.49 -7.50 -41.39
C ASN A 3 -3.25 -6.15 -40.66
N ILE A 4 -3.51 -5.01 -41.32
CA ILE A 4 -3.41 -3.68 -40.72
C ILE A 4 -4.59 -3.45 -39.77
N VAL A 5 -5.80 -3.86 -40.18
CA VAL A 5 -6.99 -3.76 -39.33
C VAL A 5 -6.85 -4.63 -38.08
N THR A 6 -6.31 -5.85 -38.21
CA THR A 6 -6.02 -6.73 -37.07
C THR A 6 -4.95 -6.14 -36.13
N PHE A 7 -3.94 -5.46 -36.66
CA PHE A 7 -2.91 -4.82 -35.83
C PHE A 7 -3.45 -3.60 -35.08
N LEU A 8 -4.31 -2.80 -35.75
CA LEU A 8 -4.93 -1.62 -35.16
C LEU A 8 -5.91 -2.01 -34.04
N SER A 9 -6.66 -3.10 -34.19
CA SER A 9 -7.57 -3.59 -33.16
C SER A 9 -6.81 -4.10 -31.92
N ILE A 10 -5.70 -4.81 -32.09
CA ILE A 10 -4.85 -5.25 -30.96
C ILE A 10 -4.29 -4.05 -30.19
N LEU A 11 -3.85 -2.99 -30.90
CA LEU A 11 -3.30 -1.80 -30.26
C LEU A 11 -4.35 -1.05 -29.42
N ILE A 12 -5.60 -1.01 -29.87
CA ILE A 12 -6.72 -0.38 -29.13
C ILE A 12 -7.03 -1.15 -27.84
N PHE A 13 -6.96 -2.49 -27.84
CA PHE A 13 -7.17 -3.30 -26.64
C PHE A 13 -6.06 -3.13 -25.58
N LEU A 14 -4.84 -2.76 -25.98
CA LEU A 14 -3.75 -2.51 -25.04
C LEU A 14 -3.90 -1.18 -24.28
N LEU A 15 -4.67 -0.22 -24.83
CA LEU A 15 -4.85 1.10 -24.22
C LEU A 15 -5.91 1.12 -23.11
N THR A 16 -6.76 0.10 -23.00
CA THR A 16 -7.82 0.02 -21.96
C THR A 16 -7.42 -0.79 -20.72
N ALA A 17 -6.19 -1.30 -20.67
CA ALA A 17 -5.72 -2.15 -19.56
C ALA A 17 -5.28 -1.36 -18.32
N CYS A 18 -5.18 -0.04 -18.39
CA CYS A 18 -4.87 0.81 -17.25
C CYS A 18 -6.13 1.01 -16.39
N GLN A 19 -6.44 0.03 -15.55
CA GLN A 19 -7.47 0.19 -14.52
C GLN A 19 -6.86 0.95 -13.34
N LYS A 20 -7.53 2.03 -12.92
CA LYS A 20 -7.24 2.70 -11.66
C LYS A 20 -7.65 1.74 -10.55
N GLU A 21 -6.77 1.50 -9.58
CA GLU A 21 -7.14 0.66 -8.43
C GLU A 21 -8.20 1.39 -7.60
N ASP A 22 -9.36 0.75 -7.46
CA ASP A 22 -10.44 1.23 -6.62
C ASP A 22 -10.15 0.81 -5.17
N PHE A 23 -9.66 1.76 -4.37
CA PHE A 23 -9.48 1.56 -2.93
C PHE A 23 -10.81 1.49 -2.20
N THR A 24 -10.89 0.64 -1.18
CA THR A 24 -12.05 0.57 -0.29
C THR A 24 -12.29 1.93 0.37
N ARG A 25 -13.52 2.44 0.34
CA ARG A 25 -13.85 3.77 0.89
C ARG A 25 -14.66 3.75 2.18
N SER A 26 -15.29 2.62 2.50
CA SER A 26 -16.12 2.43 3.70
C SER A 26 -16.19 0.94 4.06
N GLY A 27 -16.58 0.64 5.29
CA GLY A 27 -16.69 -0.72 5.82
C GLY A 27 -15.33 -1.37 6.09
N MET A 28 -15.25 -2.67 5.83
CA MET A 28 -14.07 -3.49 6.12
C MET A 28 -13.12 -3.52 4.91
N ALA A 29 -11.99 -2.82 5.03
CA ALA A 29 -10.92 -2.82 4.02
C ALA A 29 -10.08 -4.11 4.05
N ASP A 30 -9.50 -4.44 2.89
CA ASP A 30 -8.37 -5.37 2.71
C ASP A 30 -7.58 -4.92 1.47
N ASP A 31 -7.14 -3.66 1.48
CA ASP A 31 -6.46 -3.02 0.36
C ASP A 31 -4.95 -3.30 0.41
N HIS A 32 -4.34 -3.51 -0.77
CA HIS A 32 -2.91 -3.76 -0.92
C HIS A 32 -2.31 -2.87 -1.99
N PHE A 33 -1.26 -2.12 -1.64
CA PHE A 33 -0.57 -1.23 -2.58
C PHE A 33 0.88 -1.01 -2.16
N PHE A 34 1.60 -0.20 -2.93
CA PHE A 34 3.00 0.12 -2.66
C PHE A 34 3.20 1.61 -2.42
N LEU A 35 3.97 1.95 -1.38
CA LEU A 35 4.60 3.25 -1.27
C LEU A 35 5.90 3.24 -2.08
N GLN A 36 5.99 4.12 -3.08
CA GLN A 36 7.24 4.36 -3.79
C GLN A 36 8.02 5.50 -3.15
N SER A 37 9.31 5.28 -2.87
CA SER A 37 10.18 6.31 -2.32
C SER A 37 11.65 6.05 -2.67
N ASP A 38 12.27 6.95 -3.42
CA ASP A 38 13.71 6.97 -3.69
C ASP A 38 14.25 5.63 -4.24
N GLY A 39 13.52 5.04 -5.19
CA GLY A 39 13.87 3.76 -5.81
C GLY A 39 13.57 2.53 -4.95
N GLN A 40 12.81 2.69 -3.86
CA GLN A 40 12.23 1.61 -3.06
C GLN A 40 10.72 1.52 -3.28
N ASN A 41 10.20 0.30 -3.38
CA ASN A 41 8.79 -0.04 -3.42
C ASN A 41 8.44 -0.81 -2.14
N MET A 42 7.71 -0.16 -1.25
CA MET A 42 7.39 -0.67 0.09
C MET A 42 5.92 -1.09 0.15
N PRO A 43 5.62 -2.39 0.33
CA PRO A 43 4.24 -2.85 0.43
C PRO A 43 3.51 -2.26 1.65
N VAL A 44 2.25 -1.93 1.43
CA VAL A 44 1.30 -1.45 2.42
C VAL A 44 0.04 -2.30 2.32
N THR A 45 -0.45 -2.79 3.45
CA THR A 45 -1.77 -3.40 3.57
C THR A 45 -2.61 -2.56 4.52
N VAL A 46 -3.83 -2.19 4.11
CA VAL A 46 -4.80 -1.54 4.97
C VAL A 46 -5.96 -2.50 5.16
N ALA A 47 -6.17 -2.98 6.39
CA ALA A 47 -7.22 -3.92 6.70
C ALA A 47 -7.99 -3.56 7.97
N GLY A 48 -9.30 -3.71 7.94
CA GLY A 48 -10.17 -3.40 9.08
C GLY A 48 -11.16 -2.28 8.79
N ASN A 49 -11.75 -1.76 9.86
CA ASN A 49 -12.92 -0.88 9.81
C ASN A 49 -12.58 0.57 9.46
N LEU A 50 -12.83 0.96 8.21
CA LEU A 50 -12.70 2.34 7.73
C LEU A 50 -13.79 3.27 8.28
N ASP A 51 -14.97 2.75 8.63
CA ASP A 51 -16.06 3.56 9.19
C ASP A 51 -15.71 4.12 10.59
N SER A 52 -14.63 3.63 11.20
CA SER A 52 -14.07 4.20 12.43
C SER A 52 -13.51 5.62 12.26
N GLY A 53 -13.26 6.06 11.02
CA GLY A 53 -12.60 7.33 10.69
C GLY A 53 -11.15 7.42 11.18
N LYS A 54 -10.53 6.28 11.53
CA LYS A 54 -9.20 6.22 12.16
C LYS A 54 -8.35 5.13 11.51
N LEU A 55 -7.10 5.49 11.20
CA LEU A 55 -6.08 4.55 10.77
C LEU A 55 -5.09 4.28 11.90
N LEU A 56 -4.89 3.00 12.23
CA LEU A 56 -3.84 2.55 13.16
C LEU A 56 -2.62 2.09 12.38
N LEU A 57 -1.57 2.90 12.33
CA LEU A 57 -0.33 2.57 11.62
C LEU A 57 0.65 1.79 12.51
N ILE A 58 1.03 0.60 12.06
CA ILE A 58 2.09 -0.19 12.68
C ILE A 58 3.46 0.24 12.13
N VAL A 59 4.31 0.78 13.01
CA VAL A 59 5.73 1.04 12.75
C VAL A 59 6.55 -0.07 13.40
N HIS A 60 7.03 -1.02 12.60
CA HIS A 60 7.81 -2.15 13.13
C HIS A 60 9.25 -1.75 13.46
N GLY A 61 9.92 -2.53 14.33
CA GLY A 61 11.35 -2.36 14.61
C GLY A 61 12.25 -2.98 13.54
N GLY A 62 13.52 -2.56 13.49
CA GLY A 62 14.65 -3.16 12.76
C GLY A 62 14.51 -3.33 11.23
N PRO A 63 15.64 -3.40 10.49
CA PRO A 63 15.62 -3.53 9.02
C PRO A 63 15.11 -4.89 8.52
N GLY A 64 14.79 -5.85 9.40
CA GLY A 64 14.25 -7.17 9.04
C GLY A 64 12.81 -7.42 9.48
N GLY A 65 12.09 -6.40 9.96
CA GLY A 65 10.74 -6.60 10.48
C GLY A 65 9.72 -7.00 9.40
N ASN A 66 8.73 -7.78 9.80
CA ASN A 66 7.63 -8.22 8.96
C ASN A 66 6.34 -7.52 9.41
N ALA A 67 5.83 -6.57 8.62
CA ALA A 67 4.63 -5.81 8.96
C ALA A 67 3.40 -6.71 9.15
N LEU A 68 3.24 -7.74 8.32
CA LEU A 68 2.11 -8.67 8.42
C LEU A 68 2.23 -9.65 9.58
N ALA A 69 3.39 -9.78 10.23
CA ALA A 69 3.50 -10.58 11.46
C ALA A 69 2.64 -9.98 12.61
N TYR A 70 2.34 -8.67 12.54
CA TYR A 70 1.43 -8.02 13.47
C TYR A 70 -0.05 -8.30 13.16
N ARG A 71 -0.40 -8.74 11.94
CA ARG A 71 -1.77 -9.14 11.54
C ARG A 71 -2.11 -10.55 12.02
N ASN A 72 -1.89 -10.82 13.30
CA ASN A 72 -2.15 -12.13 13.90
C ASN A 72 -3.65 -12.30 14.25
N LYS A 73 -4.03 -13.51 14.73
CA LYS A 73 -5.42 -13.83 15.07
C LYS A 73 -6.04 -12.85 16.08
N TYR A 74 -5.25 -12.35 17.04
CA TYR A 74 -5.75 -11.39 18.02
C TYR A 74 -6.08 -10.04 17.37
N VAL A 75 -5.17 -9.51 16.55
CA VAL A 75 -5.38 -8.22 15.86
C VAL A 75 -6.56 -8.32 14.90
N LYS A 76 -6.67 -9.40 14.12
CA LYS A 76 -7.82 -9.63 13.23
C LYS A 76 -9.16 -9.72 13.97
N ALA A 77 -9.18 -10.30 15.18
CA ALA A 77 -10.41 -10.51 15.93
C ALA A 77 -10.82 -9.35 16.83
N ASN A 78 -9.86 -8.50 17.25
CA ASN A 78 -10.11 -7.50 18.30
C ASN A 78 -9.73 -6.06 17.90
N VAL A 79 -8.92 -5.87 16.85
CA VAL A 79 -8.42 -4.54 16.46
C VAL A 79 -8.96 -4.15 15.09
N GLU A 80 -8.84 -5.01 14.07
CA GLU A 80 -9.39 -4.74 12.73
C GLU A 80 -10.90 -4.44 12.73
N PRO A 81 -11.75 -5.04 13.59
CA PRO A 81 -13.16 -4.65 13.67
C PRO A 81 -13.40 -3.23 14.20
N GLU A 82 -12.47 -2.70 15.00
CA GLU A 82 -12.59 -1.39 15.64
C GLU A 82 -11.91 -0.27 14.85
N PHE A 83 -10.85 -0.60 14.10
CA PHE A 83 -10.03 0.34 13.35
C PHE A 83 -9.53 -0.27 12.03
N ALA A 84 -9.34 0.56 11.01
CA ALA A 84 -8.52 0.17 9.87
C ALA A 84 -7.04 0.22 10.26
N VAL A 85 -6.36 -0.92 10.17
CA VAL A 85 -4.95 -1.09 10.55
C VAL A 85 -4.08 -1.05 9.31
N VAL A 86 -3.01 -0.25 9.36
CA VAL A 86 -2.03 -0.13 8.29
C VAL A 86 -0.78 -0.93 8.63
N TYR A 87 -0.51 -1.96 7.85
CA TYR A 87 0.68 -2.80 7.91
C TYR A 87 1.63 -2.39 6.79
N TRP A 88 2.67 -1.63 7.13
CA TRP A 88 3.65 -1.12 6.19
C TRP A 88 5.02 -1.77 6.39
N TYR A 89 5.57 -2.33 5.32
CA TYR A 89 6.97 -2.77 5.29
C TYR A 89 7.89 -1.57 5.09
N GLN A 90 8.76 -1.29 6.05
CA GLN A 90 9.78 -0.26 5.88
C GLN A 90 10.79 -0.63 4.79
N ARG A 91 11.52 0.36 4.27
CA ARG A 91 12.58 0.11 3.27
C ARG A 91 13.56 -0.95 3.74
N TYR A 92 14.03 -1.77 2.79
CA TYR A 92 14.93 -2.90 3.03
C TYR A 92 14.40 -4.00 3.98
N ALA A 93 13.12 -3.96 4.38
CA ALA A 93 12.53 -4.93 5.30
C ALA A 93 11.45 -5.80 4.64
N GLY A 94 11.40 -7.07 5.05
CA GLY A 94 10.40 -8.04 4.60
C GLY A 94 10.26 -8.08 3.09
N ASN A 95 9.09 -7.68 2.58
CA ASN A 95 8.75 -7.73 1.15
C ASN A 95 9.00 -6.40 0.40
N SER A 96 9.69 -5.45 1.02
CA SER A 96 10.13 -4.24 0.32
C SER A 96 11.10 -4.58 -0.81
N GLN A 97 10.93 -3.92 -1.95
CA GLN A 97 11.71 -4.17 -3.17
C GLN A 97 12.39 -2.90 -3.66
N GLY A 98 13.32 -3.06 -4.59
CA GLY A 98 14.07 -1.97 -5.21
C GLY A 98 15.52 -1.93 -4.74
N ASN A 99 16.35 -1.26 -5.53
CA ASN A 99 17.80 -1.21 -5.36
C ASN A 99 18.33 0.23 -5.14
N GLY A 100 17.43 1.21 -5.02
CA GLY A 100 17.78 2.61 -4.76
C GLY A 100 17.73 3.00 -3.28
N GLY A 101 18.16 4.23 -2.99
CA GLY A 101 17.97 4.87 -1.69
C GLY A 101 19.11 4.65 -0.68
N ASP A 102 18.90 5.20 0.51
CA ASP A 102 19.85 5.19 1.64
C ASP A 102 19.15 4.58 2.88
N ALA A 103 19.92 4.04 3.83
CA ALA A 103 19.45 3.43 5.07
C ALA A 103 19.59 4.35 6.30
N HIS A 104 19.95 5.62 6.11
CA HIS A 104 20.02 6.60 7.19
C HIS A 104 18.62 6.86 7.78
N ILE A 105 18.53 7.01 9.11
CA ILE A 105 17.26 7.16 9.83
C ILE A 105 16.38 8.31 9.33
N SER A 106 17.00 9.36 8.77
CA SER A 106 16.27 10.48 8.17
C SER A 106 15.43 10.07 6.97
N VAL A 107 15.86 9.06 6.22
CA VAL A 107 15.15 8.53 5.05
C VAL A 107 13.96 7.69 5.49
N TYR A 108 14.10 6.83 6.50
CA TYR A 108 12.97 6.12 7.12
C TYR A 108 11.89 7.09 7.62
N ARG A 109 12.30 8.19 8.28
CA ARG A 109 11.37 9.26 8.69
C ARG A 109 10.69 9.91 7.49
N ASN A 110 11.39 10.05 6.36
CA ASN A 110 10.82 10.61 5.14
C ASN A 110 9.80 9.66 4.52
N ASP A 111 10.09 8.37 4.48
CA ASP A 111 9.15 7.36 3.99
C ASP A 111 7.89 7.33 4.84
N LEU A 112 8.02 7.39 6.17
CA LEU A 112 6.87 7.47 7.07
C LEU A 112 6.00 8.71 6.77
N ARG A 113 6.62 9.87 6.51
CA ARG A 113 5.87 11.08 6.12
C ARG A 113 5.17 10.90 4.79
N LYS A 114 5.85 10.33 3.77
CA LYS A 114 5.24 10.05 2.46
C LYS A 114 4.09 9.05 2.59
N LEU A 115 4.22 8.04 3.46
CA LEU A 115 3.14 7.09 3.76
C LEU A 115 1.91 7.81 4.33
N ILE A 116 2.10 8.66 5.33
CA ILE A 116 0.98 9.41 5.94
C ILE A 116 0.27 10.28 4.90
N GLN A 117 1.03 10.94 4.01
CA GLN A 117 0.45 11.72 2.91
C GLN A 117 -0.31 10.85 1.92
N LEU A 118 0.25 9.69 1.54
CA LEU A 118 -0.40 8.74 0.65
C LEU A 118 -1.72 8.22 1.26
N LEU A 119 -1.70 7.80 2.52
CA LEU A 119 -2.89 7.34 3.24
C LEU A 119 -3.96 8.43 3.32
N LYS A 120 -3.58 9.67 3.60
CA LYS A 120 -4.52 10.80 3.61
C LYS A 120 -5.15 11.02 2.23
N ASN A 121 -4.37 10.92 1.16
CA ASN A 121 -4.89 11.05 -0.20
C ASN A 121 -5.82 9.89 -0.61
N ILE A 122 -5.66 8.71 -0.01
CA ILE A 122 -6.49 7.53 -0.31
C ILE A 122 -7.74 7.48 0.57
N TYR A 123 -7.64 7.82 1.86
CA TYR A 123 -8.71 7.57 2.86
C TYR A 123 -9.18 8.81 3.63
N GLY A 124 -8.60 10.00 3.41
CA GLY A 124 -8.87 11.21 4.21
C GLY A 124 -9.77 12.25 3.54
N ASP A 125 -10.64 11.82 2.62
CA ASP A 125 -11.64 12.68 1.95
C ASP A 125 -12.99 12.68 2.71
N ASP A 126 -12.98 12.42 4.02
CA ASP A 126 -14.14 12.37 4.92
C ASP A 126 -14.66 13.75 5.39
#